data_AF-A0A2E1UTQ5-F1
#
_entry.id   AF-A0A2E1UTQ5-F1
#
_cell.length_a   1.000
_cell.length_b   1.000
_cell.length_c   1.000
_cell.angle_alpha   90.00
_cell.angle_beta   90.00
_cell.angle_gamma   90.00
#
_symmetry.space_group_name_H-M   'P 1'
#
loop_
_entity.id
_entity.type
_entity.pdbx_description
1 polymer ?
#
loop_
_entity_poly.entity_id
_entity_poly.type
_entity_poly.pdbx_seq_one_letter_code
_entity_poly.pdbx_strand_id
1 'polypeptide(L)'
;MQNYRDEMLQTLWDMFKDVHGVRPHGMGYEKYSVTDLEHEVAHLQRSLEEEIRHEREMEDRAINACMDCGASDIGTAMRWLEEAYDMEWV
;
A
#
# COMPACT_ATOMS: atom_id res chain seq x y z
N MET A 1 -19.26 -27.60 5.06
CA MET A 1 -18.83 -26.30 5.62
C MET A 1 -17.32 -26.07 5.56
N GLN A 2 -16.49 -27.11 5.39
CA GLN A 2 -15.04 -26.95 5.18
C GLN A 2 -14.66 -26.07 3.97
N ASN A 3 -15.34 -26.23 2.82
CA ASN A 3 -15.02 -25.45 1.61
C ASN A 3 -15.05 -23.93 1.78
N TYR A 4 -15.99 -23.38 2.56
CA TYR A 4 -16.11 -21.91 2.68
C TYR A 4 -14.91 -21.29 3.39
N ARG A 5 -14.40 -21.97 4.42
CA ARG A 5 -13.20 -21.53 5.15
C ARG A 5 -11.96 -21.62 4.27
N ASP A 6 -11.83 -22.70 3.51
CA ASP A 6 -10.68 -22.91 2.63
C ASP A 6 -10.68 -21.90 1.47
N GLU A 7 -11.85 -21.58 0.90
CA GLU A 7 -12.02 -20.50 -0.08
C GLU A 7 -11.61 -19.14 0.49
N MET A 8 -12.06 -18.82 1.72
CA MET A 8 -11.71 -17.56 2.37
C MET A 8 -10.22 -17.43 2.69
N LEU A 9 -9.58 -18.54 3.06
CA LEU A 9 -8.13 -18.63 3.26
C LEU A 9 -7.36 -18.35 1.97
N GLN A 10 -7.81 -18.91 0.84
CA GLN A 10 -7.19 -18.64 -0.46
C GLN A 10 -7.33 -17.16 -0.85
N THR A 11 -8.52 -16.58 -0.68
CA THR A 11 -8.74 -15.15 -0.95
C THR A 11 -7.85 -14.26 -0.09
N LEU A 12 -7.70 -14.58 1.20
CA LEU A 12 -6.81 -13.85 2.09
C LEU A 12 -5.35 -13.95 1.64
N TRP A 13 -4.90 -15.12 1.20
CA TRP A 13 -3.53 -15.30 0.72
C TRP A 13 -3.24 -14.54 -0.56
N ASP A 14 -4.20 -14.50 -1.49
CA ASP A 14 -4.05 -13.73 -2.72
C ASP A 14 -4.03 -12.22 -2.40
N MET A 15 -4.91 -11.74 -1.52
CA MET A 15 -4.87 -10.35 -1.06
C MET A 15 -3.58 -10.00 -0.31
N PHE A 16 -3.11 -10.87 0.59
CA PHE A 16 -1.86 -10.64 1.32
C PHE A 16 -0.68 -10.55 0.34
N LYS A 17 -0.68 -11.40 -0.69
CA LYS A 17 0.33 -11.36 -1.75
C LYS A 17 0.24 -10.07 -2.56
N ASP A 18 -0.96 -9.58 -2.85
CA ASP A 18 -1.14 -8.33 -3.60
C ASP A 18 -0.66 -7.11 -2.79
N VAL A 19 -0.87 -7.11 -1.47
CA VAL A 19 -0.44 -6.02 -0.58
C VAL A 19 1.06 -6.06 -0.28
N HIS A 20 1.60 -7.23 0.09
CA HIS A 20 2.98 -7.35 0.58
C HIS A 20 3.96 -7.94 -0.45
N GLY A 21 3.50 -8.35 -1.64
CA GLY A 21 4.31 -9.00 -2.67
C GLY A 21 4.75 -10.43 -2.36
N VAL A 22 4.42 -10.95 -1.16
CA VAL A 22 4.90 -12.24 -0.66
C VAL A 22 3.72 -13.06 -0.16
N ARG A 23 3.67 -14.36 -0.49
CA ARG A 23 2.69 -15.25 0.15
C ARG A 23 3.14 -15.57 1.58
N PRO A 24 2.25 -15.43 2.58
CA PRO A 24 2.62 -15.64 3.96
C PRO A 24 2.84 -17.14 4.21
N HIS A 25 4.10 -17.57 4.22
CA HIS A 25 4.47 -18.94 4.57
C HIS A 25 4.64 -19.08 6.09
N GLY A 26 4.00 -20.09 6.67
CA GLY A 26 4.21 -20.47 8.08
C GLY A 26 3.40 -19.68 9.12
N MET A 27 2.55 -18.73 8.72
CA MET A 27 1.66 -17.99 9.63
C MET A 27 0.59 -18.86 10.32
N GLY A 28 0.37 -20.10 9.86
CA GLY A 28 -0.55 -21.03 10.52
C GLY A 28 -2.02 -20.60 10.45
N TYR A 29 -2.39 -19.81 9.42
CA TYR A 29 -3.77 -19.36 9.18
C TYR A 29 -4.79 -20.51 9.08
N GLU A 30 -4.33 -21.74 8.83
CA GLU A 30 -5.14 -22.95 8.93
C GLU A 30 -5.75 -23.15 10.33
N LYS A 31 -5.18 -22.57 11.38
CA LYS A 31 -5.67 -22.62 12.77
C LYS A 31 -6.55 -21.43 13.17
N TYR A 32 -6.59 -20.39 12.34
CA TYR A 32 -7.30 -19.14 12.64
C TYR A 32 -8.81 -19.34 12.52
N SER A 33 -9.60 -18.65 13.34
CA SER A 33 -11.05 -18.65 13.16
C SER A 33 -11.45 -17.77 11.97
N VAL A 34 -12.68 -17.93 11.47
CA VAL A 34 -13.23 -17.09 10.38
C VAL A 34 -13.14 -15.61 10.74
N THR A 35 -13.45 -15.26 11.99
CA THR A 35 -13.33 -13.90 12.55
C THR A 35 -11.90 -13.37 12.60
N ASP A 36 -10.91 -14.23 12.87
CA ASP A 36 -9.51 -13.79 12.87
C ASP A 36 -9.03 -13.50 11.43
N LEU A 37 -9.49 -14.29 10.46
CA LEU A 37 -9.21 -14.06 9.04
C LEU A 37 -9.85 -12.74 8.56
N GLU A 38 -11.08 -12.42 8.98
CA GLU A 38 -11.72 -11.13 8.69
C GLU A 38 -10.96 -9.94 9.28
N HIS A 39 -10.46 -10.10 10.51
CA HIS A 39 -9.61 -9.09 11.16
C HIS A 39 -8.32 -8.84 10.40
N GLU A 40 -7.68 -9.89 9.90
CA GLU A 40 -6.45 -9.79 9.13
C GLU A 40 -6.69 -9.15 7.76
N VAL A 41 -7.80 -9.48 7.10
CA VAL A 41 -8.26 -8.78 5.89
C VAL A 41 -8.43 -7.28 6.15
N ALA A 42 -9.14 -6.91 7.22
CA ALA A 42 -9.35 -5.51 7.57
C ALA A 42 -8.03 -4.80 7.90
N HIS A 43 -7.09 -5.51 8.53
CA HIS A 43 -5.75 -4.98 8.80
C HIS A 43 -4.97 -4.71 7.49
N LEU A 44 -4.98 -5.66 6.55
CA LEU A 44 -4.34 -5.52 5.24
C LEU A 44 -4.94 -4.35 4.45
N GLN A 45 -6.27 -4.22 4.44
CA GLN A 45 -6.95 -3.09 3.78
C GLN A 45 -6.53 -1.76 4.39
N ARG A 46 -6.46 -1.67 5.71
CA ARG A 46 -6.04 -0.44 6.40
C ARG A 46 -4.56 -0.13 6.15
N SER A 47 -3.70 -1.14 6.09
CA SER A 47 -2.29 -0.97 5.74
C SER A 47 -2.13 -0.41 4.33
N LEU A 48 -2.91 -0.94 3.37
CA LEU A 48 -2.92 -0.45 1.99
C LEU A 48 -3.41 1.00 1.90
N GLU A 49 -4.50 1.34 2.61
CA GLU A 49 -4.98 2.72 2.67
C GLU A 49 -3.96 3.67 3.32
N GLU A 50 -3.25 3.22 4.36
CA GLU A 50 -2.18 3.98 4.99
C GLU A 50 -0.98 4.17 4.05
N GLU A 51 -0.59 3.17 3.27
CA GLU A 51 0.46 3.30 2.26
C GLU A 51 0.08 4.27 1.14
N ILE A 52 -1.13 4.16 0.58
CA ILE A 52 -1.63 5.10 -0.44
C ILE A 52 -1.67 6.54 0.13
N ARG A 53 -2.12 6.70 1.38
CA ARG A 53 -2.12 8.01 2.04
C ARG A 53 -0.69 8.51 2.23
N HIS A 54 0.23 7.65 2.64
CA HIS A 54 1.62 8.00 2.87
C HIS A 54 2.34 8.39 1.58
N GLU A 55 2.06 7.70 0.47
CA GLU A 55 2.58 8.01 -0.86
C GLU A 55 2.13 9.41 -1.29
N ARG A 56 0.84 9.72 -1.16
CA ARG A 56 0.30 11.07 -1.40
C ARG A 56 0.90 12.13 -0.47
N GLU A 57 1.07 11.83 0.81
CA GLU A 57 1.72 12.75 1.76
C GLU A 57 3.19 12.98 1.41
N MET A 58 3.89 11.96 0.88
CA MET A 58 5.27 12.08 0.42
C MET A 58 5.36 12.89 -0.87
N GLU A 59 4.44 12.70 -1.81
CA GLU A 59 4.28 13.55 -3.00
C GLU A 59 4.10 15.02 -2.61
N ASP A 60 3.10 15.30 -1.77
CA ASP A 60 2.81 16.65 -1.31
C ASP A 60 4.00 17.24 -0.53
N ARG A 61 4.69 16.43 0.29
CA ARG A 61 5.89 16.88 1.01
C ARG A 61 7.03 17.19 0.04
N ALA A 62 7.23 16.38 -0.98
CA ALA A 62 8.27 16.60 -1.99
C ALA A 62 8.00 17.88 -2.79
N ILE A 63 6.75 18.10 -3.21
CA ILE A 63 6.33 19.33 -3.91
C ILE A 63 6.54 20.54 -2.99
N ASN A 64 6.09 20.47 -1.74
CA ASN A 64 6.27 21.56 -0.78
C ASN A 64 7.75 21.84 -0.50
N ALA A 65 8.60 20.82 -0.41
CA ALA A 65 10.04 21.01 -0.25
C ALA A 65 10.68 21.72 -1.46
N CYS A 66 10.23 21.42 -2.68
CA CYS A 66 10.65 22.13 -3.89
C CYS A 66 10.15 23.59 -3.89
N MET A 67 8.93 23.84 -3.42
CA MET A 67 8.39 25.19 -3.25
C MET A 67 9.18 25.99 -2.21
N ASP A 68 9.54 25.39 -1.07
CA ASP A 68 10.37 26.00 -0.03
C ASP A 68 11.79 26.31 -0.52
N CYS A 69 12.33 25.49 -1.42
CA CYS A 69 13.61 25.72 -2.09
C CYS A 69 13.56 26.83 -3.16
N GLY A 70 12.37 27.39 -3.45
CA GLY A 70 12.20 28.53 -4.35
C GLY A 70 11.56 28.20 -5.70
N ALA A 71 10.87 27.06 -5.84
CA ALA A 71 10.00 26.85 -6.99
C ALA A 71 8.86 27.88 -6.98
N SER A 72 8.62 28.53 -8.12
CA SER A 72 7.61 29.59 -8.23
C SER A 72 6.18 29.04 -8.20
N ASP A 73 5.99 27.82 -8.69
CA ASP A 73 4.70 27.18 -8.94
C ASP A 73 4.86 25.67 -8.83
N ILE A 74 3.75 24.98 -8.54
CA ILE A 74 3.70 23.51 -8.41
C ILE A 74 4.25 22.80 -9.66
N GLY A 75 4.01 23.36 -10.86
CA GLY A 75 4.54 22.81 -12.11
C GLY A 75 6.07 22.87 -12.21
N THR A 76 6.72 23.87 -11.62
CA THR A 76 8.18 23.96 -11.54
C THR A 76 8.74 22.97 -10.52
N ALA A 77 8.06 22.81 -9.39
CA ALA A 77 8.39 21.81 -8.37
C ALA A 77 8.30 20.37 -8.93
N MET A 78 7.21 20.05 -9.65
CA MET A 78 7.03 18.75 -10.30
C MET A 78 8.14 18.46 -11.32
N ARG A 79 8.48 19.43 -12.17
CA ARG A 79 9.59 19.28 -13.13
C ARG A 79 10.93 19.01 -12.42
N TRP A 80 11.21 19.68 -11.31
CA TRP A 80 12.43 19.43 -10.53
C TRP A 80 12.46 18.03 -9.91
N LEU A 81 11.30 17.51 -9.49
CA LEU A 81 11.19 16.15 -8.99
C LEU A 81 11.36 15.12 -10.11
N GLU A 82 10.79 15.34 -11.30
CA GLU A 82 11.02 14.51 -12.50
C GLU A 82 12.50 14.47 -12.87
N GLU A 83 13.17 15.62 -12.93
CA GLU A 83 14.60 15.74 -13.23
C GLU A 83 15.48 15.08 -12.15
N ALA A 84 15.09 15.14 -10.87
CA ALA A 84 15.87 14.59 -9.76
C ALA A 84 15.76 13.08 -9.61
N TYR A 85 14.58 12.51 -9.90
CA TYR A 85 14.29 11.09 -9.70
C TYR A 85 14.34 10.23 -10.98
N ASP A 86 14.59 10.83 -12.15
CA ASP A 86 14.54 10.16 -13.47
C ASP A 86 13.26 9.32 -13.61
N MET A 87 12.17 9.86 -13.09
CA MET A 87 10.88 9.20 -12.94
C MET A 87 9.83 10.09 -13.59
N GLU A 88 9.05 9.53 -14.51
CA GLU A 88 7.94 10.22 -15.18
C GLU A 88 6.72 10.14 -14.25
N TRP A 89 6.31 11.28 -13.68
CA TRP A 89 5.07 11.36 -12.92
C TRP A 89 3.90 11.28 -13.92
N VAL A 90 3.09 10.22 -13.84
CA VAL A 90 1.94 9.97 -14.75
C VAL A 90 0.66 10.60 -14.21
#